data_AF-A0A226E0L9-F1
#
_entry.id   AF-A0A226E0L9-F1
#
_cell.length_a   1.000
_cell.length_b   1.000
_cell.length_c   1.000
_cell.angle_alpha   90.00
_cell.angle_beta   90.00
_cell.angle_gamma   90.00
#
_symmetry.space_group_name_H-M   'P 1'
#
loop_
_entity.id
_entity.type
_entity.pdbx_description
1 polymer ?
#
loop_
_entity_poly.entity_id
_entity_poly.type
_entity_poly.pdbx_seq_one_letter_code
_entity_poly.pdbx_strand_id
1 'polypeptide(L)'
;MSVPEKVVQVCEELIISDETLRRVMDALDHEINLGLGKETNSSATVKCFPTYVRCLPNGQEKGKFLALDLGGTNFRVLLIDLEGGSTTAKMVSKIYAVPTAVMVGPGDGLFDHIAQCLSTFMHEHKVENVKIPLGFTFSFPCR
;
A
#
# COMPACT_ATOMS: atom_id res chain seq x y z
N MET A 1 -20.11 -16.43 -32.50
CA MET A 1 -20.83 -15.13 -32.41
C MET A 1 -19.83 -14.04 -32.73
N SER A 2 -20.11 -13.19 -33.73
CA SER A 2 -19.29 -12.01 -34.03
C SER A 2 -19.61 -10.89 -33.03
N VAL A 3 -18.59 -10.13 -32.65
CA VAL A 3 -18.77 -8.92 -31.82
C VAL A 3 -19.51 -7.87 -32.66
N PRO A 4 -20.54 -7.18 -32.13
CA PRO A 4 -21.24 -6.15 -32.88
C PRO A 4 -20.31 -5.00 -33.29
N GLU A 5 -20.45 -4.52 -34.52
CA GLU A 5 -19.59 -3.46 -35.10
C GLU A 5 -19.57 -2.17 -34.25
N LYS A 6 -20.71 -1.81 -33.66
CA LYS A 6 -20.82 -0.68 -32.73
C LYS A 6 -19.94 -0.84 -31.48
N VAL A 7 -19.73 -2.07 -31.01
CA VAL A 7 -18.84 -2.35 -29.86
C VAL A 7 -17.38 -2.20 -30.29
N VAL A 8 -17.03 -2.66 -31.50
CA VAL A 8 -15.68 -2.50 -32.04
C VAL A 8 -15.32 -1.02 -32.16
N GLN A 9 -16.19 -0.21 -32.79
CA GLN A 9 -15.97 1.23 -32.96
C GLN A 9 -15.77 1.98 -31.63
N VAL A 10 -16.58 1.68 -30.60
CA VAL A 10 -16.43 2.32 -29.29
C VAL A 10 -15.13 1.92 -28.59
N CYS A 11 -14.64 0.70 -28.83
CA CYS A 11 -13.40 0.22 -28.25
C CYS A 11 -12.14 0.59 -29.05
N GLU A 12 -12.27 1.15 -30.26
CA GLU A 12 -11.11 1.50 -31.10
C GLU A 12 -10.14 2.46 -30.37
N GLU A 13 -10.66 3.44 -29.64
CA GLU A 13 -9.85 4.39 -28.87
C GLU A 13 -9.13 3.74 -27.67
N LEU A 14 -9.53 2.53 -27.26
CA LEU A 14 -8.89 1.75 -26.20
C LEU A 14 -7.76 0.86 -26.74
N ILE A 15 -7.64 0.72 -28.07
CA ILE A 15 -6.58 -0.06 -28.69
C ILE A 15 -5.32 0.79 -28.72
N ILE A 16 -4.40 0.49 -27.80
CA ILE A 16 -3.11 1.16 -27.69
C ILE A 16 -2.13 0.50 -28.65
N SER A 17 -1.63 1.27 -29.63
CA SER A 17 -0.54 0.82 -30.50
C SER A 17 0.80 0.76 -29.77
N ASP A 18 1.73 -0.06 -30.26
CA ASP A 18 3.10 -0.11 -29.74
C ASP A 18 3.79 1.26 -29.76
N GLU A 19 3.51 2.08 -30.78
CA GLU A 19 4.03 3.45 -30.86
C GLU A 19 3.50 4.31 -29.71
N THR A 20 2.20 4.24 -29.44
CA THR A 20 1.57 4.98 -28.34
C THR A 20 2.11 4.50 -26.99
N LEU A 21 2.26 3.19 -26.82
CA LEU A 21 2.82 2.61 -25.60
C LEU A 21 4.25 3.11 -25.35
N ARG A 22 5.10 3.16 -26.38
CA ARG A 22 6.46 3.71 -26.29
C ARG A 22 6.46 5.18 -25.85
N ARG A 23 5.59 6.01 -26.43
CA ARG A 23 5.45 7.41 -26.02
C ARG A 23 5.04 7.55 -24.54
N VAL A 24 4.15 6.69 -24.05
CA VAL A 24 3.74 6.68 -22.64
C VAL A 24 4.90 6.25 -21.73
N MET A 25 5.69 5.24 -22.13
CA MET A 25 6.88 4.83 -21.38
C MET A 25 7.90 5.97 -21.28
N ASP A 26 8.19 6.64 -22.39
CA ASP A 26 9.15 7.75 -22.44
C ASP A 26 8.69 8.92 -21.57
N ALA A 27 7.39 9.24 -21.58
CA ALA A 27 6.81 10.28 -20.74
C ALA A 27 6.89 9.93 -19.24
N LEU A 28 6.62 8.67 -18.89
CA LEU A 28 6.73 8.21 -17.50
C LEU A 28 8.19 8.22 -17.02
N ASP A 29 9.14 7.76 -17.85
CA ASP A 29 10.57 7.81 -17.53
C ASP A 29 11.06 9.25 -17.33
N HIS A 30 10.61 10.17 -18.19
CA HIS A 30 10.88 11.60 -18.03
C HIS A 30 10.40 12.14 -16.67
N GLU A 31 9.14 11.85 -16.29
CA GLU A 31 8.59 12.30 -15.01
C GLU A 31 9.26 11.65 -13.80
N ILE A 32 9.68 10.38 -13.90
CA ILE A 32 10.47 9.70 -12.85
C ILE A 32 11.81 10.43 -12.65
N ASN A 33 12.50 10.77 -13.74
CA ASN A 33 13.77 11.50 -13.65
C ASN A 33 13.59 12.89 -13.01
N LEU A 34 12.53 13.61 -13.35
CA LEU A 34 12.17 14.85 -12.67
C LEU A 34 11.86 14.63 -11.18
N GLY A 35 11.14 13.56 -10.86
CA GLY A 35 10.81 13.14 -9.50
C GLY A 35 12.03 12.81 -8.65
N LEU A 36 13.06 12.20 -9.23
CA LEU A 36 14.30 11.88 -8.52
C LEU A 36 15.25 13.07 -8.40
N GLY A 37 15.11 14.09 -9.25
CA GLY A 37 15.97 15.27 -9.24
C GLY A 37 15.73 16.18 -8.04
N LYS A 38 16.80 16.56 -7.33
CA LYS A 38 16.75 17.41 -6.13
C LYS A 38 16.02 18.74 -6.36
N GLU A 39 16.32 19.42 -7.46
CA GLU A 39 15.75 20.73 -7.78
C GLU A 39 14.37 20.61 -8.46
N THR A 40 14.10 19.50 -9.15
CA THR A 40 12.89 19.29 -9.97
C THR A 40 11.76 18.57 -9.22
N ASN A 41 12.05 17.85 -8.13
CA ASN A 41 11.07 17.05 -7.38
C ASN A 41 9.83 17.85 -6.93
N SER A 42 10.04 19.10 -6.51
CA SER A 42 8.97 19.95 -5.99
C SER A 42 7.87 20.20 -7.03
N SER A 43 8.24 20.35 -8.30
CA SER A 43 7.32 20.57 -9.43
C SER A 43 6.98 19.31 -10.23
N ALA A 44 7.68 18.19 -10.03
CA ALA A 44 7.44 16.93 -10.76
C ALA A 44 6.04 16.35 -10.47
N THR A 45 5.42 15.69 -11.47
CA THR A 45 4.12 15.03 -11.28
C THR A 45 4.30 13.72 -10.50
N VAL A 46 5.31 12.92 -10.89
CA VAL A 46 5.69 11.69 -10.19
C VAL A 46 6.70 12.05 -9.11
N LYS A 47 6.34 11.87 -7.85
CA LYS A 47 7.12 12.41 -6.72
C LYS A 47 8.32 11.58 -6.27
N CYS A 48 8.37 10.29 -6.61
CA CYS A 48 9.48 9.39 -6.26
C CYS A 48 10.00 9.56 -4.81
N PHE A 49 9.10 9.67 -3.82
CA PHE A 49 9.51 9.93 -2.44
C PHE A 49 10.38 8.78 -1.87
N PRO A 50 11.46 9.10 -1.13
CA PRO A 50 12.27 8.09 -0.47
C PRO A 50 11.46 7.29 0.56
N THR A 51 11.49 5.96 0.47
CA THR A 51 10.81 5.07 1.43
C THR A 51 11.64 4.77 2.69
N TYR A 52 12.92 5.18 2.69
CA TYR A 52 13.92 4.87 3.70
C TYR A 52 14.25 3.37 3.89
N VAL A 53 13.71 2.48 3.06
CA VAL A 53 14.11 1.07 2.98
C VAL A 53 15.36 0.97 2.10
N ARG A 54 16.50 0.61 2.69
CA ARG A 54 17.83 0.66 2.02
C ARG A 54 18.37 -0.69 1.62
N CYS A 55 17.76 -1.77 2.08
CA CYS A 55 18.17 -3.13 1.78
C CYS A 55 16.93 -3.99 1.51
N LEU A 56 17.10 -4.95 0.61
CA LEU A 56 16.13 -6.02 0.42
C LEU A 56 16.26 -7.03 1.56
N PRO A 57 15.19 -7.75 1.90
CA PRO A 57 15.27 -8.81 2.89
C PRO A 57 16.27 -9.88 2.45
N ASN A 58 17.05 -10.39 3.39
CA ASN A 58 18.06 -11.43 3.15
C ASN A 58 17.60 -12.83 3.59
N GLY A 59 16.38 -12.95 4.10
CA GLY A 59 15.77 -14.19 4.55
C GLY A 59 16.12 -14.57 5.99
N GLN A 60 16.98 -13.81 6.68
CA GLN A 60 17.37 -14.06 8.07
C GLN A 60 16.54 -13.25 9.08
N GLU A 61 15.56 -12.49 8.60
CA GLU A 61 14.63 -11.75 9.42
C GLU A 61 13.86 -12.70 10.34
N LYS A 62 13.73 -12.32 11.62
CA LYS A 62 13.09 -13.16 12.62
C LYS A 62 12.35 -12.32 13.67
N GLY A 63 11.35 -12.93 14.28
CA GLY A 63 10.58 -12.34 15.37
C GLY A 63 9.14 -12.04 15.00
N LYS A 64 8.40 -11.55 15.99
CA LYS A 64 7.00 -11.17 15.84
C LYS A 64 6.88 -9.69 15.51
N PHE A 65 6.01 -9.38 14.55
CA PHE A 65 5.73 -8.04 14.07
C PHE A 65 4.23 -7.84 13.95
N LEU A 66 3.78 -6.62 14.26
CA LEU A 66 2.45 -6.18 13.88
C LEU A 66 2.55 -5.44 12.55
N ALA A 67 1.54 -5.61 11.70
CA ALA A 67 1.37 -4.77 10.52
C ALA A 67 -0.04 -4.20 10.48
N LEU A 68 -0.12 -2.92 10.16
CA LEU A 68 -1.37 -2.22 9.88
C LEU A 68 -1.43 -1.93 8.39
N ASP A 69 -2.57 -2.18 7.77
CA ASP A 69 -2.82 -1.89 6.36
C ASP A 69 -4.13 -1.11 6.25
N LEU A 70 -3.99 0.19 6.00
CA LEU A 70 -5.12 1.09 5.82
C LEU A 70 -5.35 1.28 4.32
N GLY A 71 -6.31 0.52 3.79
CA GLY A 71 -6.84 0.71 2.45
C GLY A 71 -7.96 1.74 2.41
N GLY A 72 -8.54 1.92 1.21
CA GLY A 72 -9.64 2.86 1.00
C GLY A 72 -10.94 2.47 1.73
N THR A 73 -11.28 1.19 1.82
CA THR A 73 -12.56 0.73 2.43
C THR A 73 -12.36 -0.17 3.64
N ASN A 74 -11.20 -0.81 3.75
CA ASN A 74 -10.91 -1.83 4.74
C ASN A 74 -9.63 -1.48 5.48
N PHE A 75 -9.66 -1.70 6.79
CA PHE A 75 -8.48 -1.66 7.65
C PHE A 75 -8.12 -3.09 8.05
N ARG A 76 -6.84 -3.46 7.94
CA ARG A 76 -6.37 -4.79 8.32
C ARG A 76 -5.29 -4.67 9.39
N VAL A 77 -5.42 -5.51 10.41
CA VAL A 77 -4.38 -5.73 11.42
C VAL A 77 -3.82 -7.13 11.21
N LEU A 78 -2.49 -7.27 11.21
CA LEU A 78 -1.79 -8.53 11.06
C LEU A 78 -0.81 -8.75 12.22
N LEU A 79 -0.72 -10.00 12.67
CA LEU A 79 0.37 -10.52 13.48
C LEU A 79 1.19 -11.47 12.62
N ILE A 80 2.47 -11.13 12.44
CA ILE A 80 3.41 -11.84 11.59
C ILE A 80 4.49 -12.43 12.49
N ASP A 81 4.82 -13.70 12.30
CA ASP A 81 5.94 -14.37 12.95
C ASP A 81 6.90 -14.90 11.90
N LEU A 82 8.11 -14.34 11.90
CA LEU A 82 9.19 -14.69 10.98
C LEU A 82 10.17 -15.63 11.66
N GLU A 83 10.45 -16.75 11.00
CA GLU A 83 11.44 -17.73 11.41
C GLU A 83 12.61 -17.63 10.42
N GLY A 84 13.67 -16.90 10.76
CA GLY A 84 14.80 -16.67 9.86
C GLY A 84 15.34 -17.97 9.25
N GLY A 85 15.68 -17.92 7.95
CA GLY A 85 16.01 -19.08 7.13
C GLY A 85 14.80 -19.77 6.51
N SER A 86 13.58 -19.43 6.92
CA SER A 86 12.33 -19.86 6.28
C SER A 86 11.96 -18.95 5.11
N THR A 87 11.40 -19.53 4.06
CA THR A 87 10.76 -18.80 2.96
C THR A 87 9.30 -18.46 3.24
N THR A 88 8.77 -18.84 4.40
CA THR A 88 7.36 -18.68 4.78
C THR A 88 7.23 -17.96 6.12
N ALA A 89 6.19 -17.11 6.22
CA ALA A 89 5.83 -16.39 7.43
C ALA A 89 4.52 -16.94 8.00
N LYS A 90 4.45 -17.11 9.33
CA LYS A 90 3.17 -17.41 9.99
C LYS A 90 2.44 -16.08 10.16
N MET A 91 1.22 -16.01 9.61
CA MET A 91 0.45 -14.77 9.62
C MET A 91 -0.97 -15.03 10.08
N VAL A 92 -1.44 -14.19 10.99
CA VAL A 92 -2.85 -14.11 11.37
C VAL A 92 -3.31 -12.69 11.13
N SER A 93 -4.50 -12.49 10.56
CA SER A 93 -4.99 -11.17 10.23
C SER A 93 -6.48 -11.05 10.46
N LYS A 94 -6.93 -9.82 10.68
CA LYS A 94 -8.35 -9.48 10.80
C LYS A 94 -8.64 -8.19 10.04
N ILE A 95 -9.76 -8.19 9.34
CA ILE A 95 -10.26 -7.04 8.59
C ILE A 95 -11.34 -6.35 9.43
N TYR A 96 -11.25 -5.03 9.48
CA TYR A 96 -12.19 -4.12 10.11
C TYR A 96 -12.74 -3.19 9.04
N ALA A 97 -14.06 -3.04 9.00
CA ALA A 97 -14.69 -2.05 8.15
C ALA A 97 -14.44 -0.66 8.73
N VAL A 98 -14.01 0.28 7.89
CA VAL A 98 -13.89 1.68 8.28
C VAL A 98 -15.18 2.40 7.91
N PRO A 99 -15.99 2.89 8.87
CA PRO A 99 -17.21 3.60 8.54
C PRO A 99 -16.93 4.82 7.66
N THR A 100 -17.77 5.09 6.66
CA THR A 100 -17.58 6.24 5.75
C THR A 100 -17.47 7.56 6.51
N ALA A 101 -18.24 7.74 7.58
CA ALA A 101 -18.18 8.93 8.44
C ALA A 101 -16.81 9.13 9.11
N VAL A 102 -16.10 8.03 9.41
CA VAL A 102 -14.73 8.07 9.94
C VAL A 102 -13.73 8.39 8.82
N MET A 103 -13.92 7.80 7.63
CA MET A 103 -13.03 8.05 6.48
C MET A 103 -13.01 9.50 6.01
N VAL A 104 -14.17 10.17 5.99
CA VAL A 104 -14.31 11.58 5.56
C VAL A 104 -14.32 12.55 6.73
N GLY A 105 -14.20 12.02 7.95
CA GLY A 105 -14.25 12.79 9.18
C GLY A 105 -12.90 13.35 9.59
N PRO A 106 -12.83 13.92 10.80
CA PRO A 106 -11.59 14.34 11.43
C PRO A 106 -10.58 13.20 11.61
N GLY A 107 -9.29 13.52 11.50
CA GLY A 107 -8.22 12.52 11.56
C GLY A 107 -8.08 11.83 12.92
N ASP A 108 -8.33 12.54 14.02
CA ASP A 108 -8.41 11.95 15.38
C ASP A 108 -9.40 10.78 15.42
N GLY A 109 -10.59 10.95 14.85
CA GLY A 109 -11.58 9.87 14.76
C GLY A 109 -11.09 8.65 13.97
N LEU A 110 -10.31 8.85 12.91
CA LEU A 110 -9.69 7.76 12.15
C LEU A 110 -8.64 7.02 12.99
N PHE A 111 -7.76 7.75 13.67
CA PHE A 111 -6.71 7.14 14.49
C PHE A 111 -7.27 6.47 15.75
N ASP A 112 -8.35 6.99 16.33
CA ASP A 112 -9.09 6.34 17.43
C ASP A 112 -9.69 5.00 16.97
N HIS A 113 -10.29 4.96 15.78
CA HIS A 113 -10.81 3.73 15.19
C HIS A 113 -9.69 2.69 14.97
N ILE A 114 -8.55 3.12 14.40
CA ILE A 114 -7.36 2.28 14.21
C ILE A 114 -6.85 1.71 15.55
N ALA A 115 -6.73 2.56 16.57
CA ALA A 115 -6.28 2.16 17.90
C ALA A 115 -7.22 1.15 18.54
N GLN A 116 -8.54 1.36 18.43
CA GLN A 116 -9.55 0.42 18.93
C GLN A 116 -9.47 -0.93 18.23
N CYS A 117 -9.37 -0.95 16.90
CA CYS A 117 -9.23 -2.19 16.12
C CYS A 117 -7.95 -2.95 16.48
N LEU A 118 -6.83 -2.24 16.64
CA LEU A 118 -5.56 -2.82 17.10
C LEU A 118 -5.70 -3.41 18.50
N SER A 119 -6.29 -2.68 19.45
CA SER A 119 -6.49 -3.15 20.83
C SER A 119 -7.33 -4.42 20.87
N THR A 120 -8.44 -4.46 20.12
CA THR A 120 -9.30 -5.66 20.02
C THR A 120 -8.53 -6.84 19.45
N PHE A 121 -7.77 -6.64 18.36
CA PHE A 121 -6.97 -7.69 17.74
C PHE A 121 -5.90 -8.23 18.70
N MET A 122 -5.18 -7.35 19.41
CA MET A 122 -4.13 -7.77 20.34
C MET A 122 -4.69 -8.60 21.49
N HIS A 123 -5.83 -8.20 22.06
CA HIS A 123 -6.52 -8.95 23.11
C HIS A 123 -6.99 -10.33 22.63
N GLU A 124 -7.59 -10.42 21.44
CA GLU A 124 -8.02 -11.71 20.85
C GLU A 124 -6.85 -12.68 20.63
N HIS A 125 -5.66 -12.16 20.32
CA HIS A 125 -4.45 -12.94 20.08
C HIS A 125 -3.51 -13.04 21.29
N LYS A 126 -3.91 -12.52 22.46
CA LYS A 126 -3.18 -12.60 23.74
C LYS A 126 -1.77 -11.99 23.67
N VAL A 127 -1.64 -10.85 23.00
CA VAL A 127 -0.37 -10.12 22.81
C VAL A 127 -0.40 -8.69 23.38
N GLU A 128 -1.45 -8.31 24.09
CA GLU A 128 -1.66 -6.98 24.69
C GLU A 128 -0.62 -6.58 25.74
N ASN A 129 0.05 -7.55 26.36
CA ASN A 129 1.06 -7.30 27.40
C ASN A 129 2.51 -7.35 26.89
N VAL A 130 2.71 -7.40 25.56
CA VAL A 130 4.03 -7.48 24.94
C VAL A 130 4.23 -6.31 23.99
N LYS A 131 5.40 -5.66 24.07
CA LYS A 131 5.78 -4.62 23.10
C LYS A 131 6.25 -5.28 21.80
N ILE A 132 5.43 -5.23 20.77
CA ILE A 132 5.72 -5.79 19.44
C ILE A 132 6.00 -4.65 18.45
N PRO A 133 7.11 -4.69 17.67
CA PRO A 133 7.36 -3.72 16.62
C PRO A 133 6.22 -3.70 15.60
N LEU A 134 5.81 -2.50 15.18
CA LEU A 134 4.67 -2.30 14.29
C LEU A 134 5.12 -1.59 13.01
N GLY A 135 4.80 -2.18 11.85
CA GLY A 135 4.84 -1.52 10.56
C GLY A 135 3.47 -0.98 10.19
N PHE A 136 3.39 0.24 9.66
CA PHE A 136 2.14 0.82 9.20
C PHE A 136 2.20 1.11 7.70
N THR A 137 1.54 0.27 6.92
CA THR A 137 1.26 0.51 5.51
C THR A 137 0.17 1.57 5.39
N PHE A 138 0.59 2.81 5.17
CA PHE A 138 -0.28 3.95 4.95
C PHE A 138 -0.24 4.32 3.47
N SER A 139 -1.21 3.84 2.69
CA SER A 139 -1.23 3.91 1.22
C SER A 139 -1.60 5.29 0.68
N PHE A 140 -0.95 6.33 1.20
CA PHE A 140 -1.08 7.72 0.78
C PHE A 140 0.32 8.31 0.60
N PRO A 141 0.49 9.34 -0.25
CA PRO A 141 1.77 10.01 -0.39
C PRO A 141 2.20 10.65 0.93
N CYS A 142 3.31 10.18 1.48
CA CYS A 142 3.95 10.70 2.69
C CYS A 142 5.30 11.34 2.33
N ARG A 143 5.65 12.45 2.99
CA ARG A 143 6.94 13.14 2.84
C ARG A 143 7.69 13.14 4.16
#